data_AF-A0A392QQQ7-F1
#
_entry.id   AF-A0A392QQQ7-F1
#
_cell.length_a   1.000
_cell.length_b   1.000
_cell.length_c   1.000
_cell.angle_alpha   90.00
_cell.angle_beta   90.00
_cell.angle_gamma   90.00
#
_symmetry.space_group_name_H-M   'P 1'
#
loop_
_entity.id
_entity.type
_entity.pdbx_description
1 polymer ?
#
loop_
_entity_poly.entity_id
_entity_poly.type
_entity_poly.pdbx_seq_one_letter_code
_entity_poly.pdbx_strand_id
1 'polypeptide(L)'
;MGEELARANEEKKKLEGEVSALKLAMAPAADEHEAAKGLVTRAELVKKIGSLARDVLEGAKYSFYNAVAQLKIVNAGVELTTEGIGMLRRVEDGQIIIPEEYKEMEIEEEEEEEEEHMEGEHHEEGHDDDDDGKEHQDENNGGDA
;
A
#
# COMPACT_ATOMS: atom_id res chain seq x y z
N MET A 1 50.51 -33.80 -7.20
CA MET A 1 50.61 -32.36 -7.53
C MET A 1 50.23 -32.04 -8.97
N GLY A 2 50.79 -32.69 -10.02
CA GLY A 2 50.47 -32.33 -11.41
C GLY A 2 49.02 -32.61 -11.87
N GLU A 3 48.46 -33.76 -11.49
CA GLU A 3 47.07 -34.12 -11.86
C GLU A 3 46.02 -33.27 -11.13
N GLU A 4 46.28 -32.94 -9.87
CA GLU A 4 45.41 -32.08 -9.06
C GLU A 4 45.36 -30.66 -9.60
N LEU A 5 46.50 -30.12 -10.06
CA LEU A 5 46.58 -28.82 -10.73
C LEU A 5 45.82 -28.83 -12.07
N ALA A 6 45.92 -29.92 -12.84
CA ALA A 6 45.20 -30.05 -14.11
C ALA A 6 43.68 -30.07 -13.89
N ARG A 7 43.20 -30.84 -12.90
CA ARG A 7 41.79 -30.89 -12.52
C ARG A 7 41.28 -29.52 -12.05
N ALA A 8 42.04 -28.84 -11.20
CA ALA A 8 41.68 -27.50 -10.73
C ALA A 8 41.58 -26.48 -11.89
N ASN A 9 42.45 -26.58 -12.89
CA ASN A 9 42.42 -25.69 -14.04
C ASN A 9 41.22 -25.95 -14.98
N GLU A 10 40.82 -27.22 -15.13
CA GLU A 10 39.60 -27.59 -15.87
C GLU A 10 38.34 -27.08 -15.16
N GLU A 11 38.25 -27.27 -13.84
CA GLU A 11 37.14 -26.76 -13.02
C GLU A 11 37.04 -25.24 -13.07
N LYS A 12 38.17 -24.53 -12.98
CA LYS A 12 38.22 -23.08 -13.15
C LYS A 12 37.64 -22.64 -14.49
N LYS A 13 38.05 -23.27 -15.60
CA LYS A 13 37.55 -22.95 -16.94
C LYS A 13 36.05 -23.19 -17.05
N LYS A 14 35.54 -24.25 -16.42
CA LYS A 14 34.10 -24.53 -16.35
C LYS A 14 33.34 -23.43 -15.59
N LEU A 15 33.81 -23.07 -14.40
CA LEU A 15 33.21 -22.01 -13.57
C LEU A 15 33.23 -20.64 -14.26
N GLU A 16 34.31 -20.30 -14.95
CA GLU A 16 34.40 -19.06 -15.75
C GLU A 16 33.32 -19.03 -16.86
N GLY A 17 33.07 -20.17 -17.50
CA GLY A 17 31.99 -20.32 -18.48
C GLY A 17 30.59 -20.14 -17.86
N GLU A 18 30.35 -20.77 -16.70
CA GLU A 18 29.08 -20.65 -15.98
C GLU A 18 28.82 -19.21 -15.51
N VAL A 19 29.84 -18.53 -14.97
CA VAL A 19 29.73 -17.12 -14.56
C VAL A 19 29.46 -16.21 -15.76
N SER A 20 30.09 -16.46 -16.91
CA SER A 20 29.81 -15.69 -18.12
C SER A 20 28.38 -15.88 -18.61
N ALA A 21 27.88 -17.12 -18.60
CA ALA A 21 26.50 -17.43 -18.98
C ALA A 21 25.49 -16.77 -18.03
N LEU A 22 25.77 -16.81 -16.72
CA LEU A 22 24.91 -16.18 -15.71
C LEU A 22 24.86 -14.66 -15.88
N LYS A 23 25.99 -14.01 -16.16
CA LYS A 23 26.03 -12.55 -16.42
C LYS A 23 25.20 -12.16 -17.65
N LEU A 24 25.20 -12.99 -18.69
CA LEU A 24 24.36 -12.77 -19.86
C LEU A 24 22.88 -12.97 -19.52
N ALA A 25 22.54 -13.97 -18.70
CA ALA A 25 21.17 -14.23 -18.28
C ALA A 25 20.61 -13.14 -17.33
N MET A 26 21.47 -12.47 -16.57
CA MET A 26 21.10 -11.35 -15.67
C MET A 26 21.20 -9.98 -16.34
N ALA A 27 21.50 -9.91 -17.64
CA ALA A 27 21.57 -8.64 -18.35
C ALA A 27 20.16 -8.01 -18.44
N PRO A 28 20.04 -6.69 -18.22
CA PRO A 28 18.82 -5.94 -18.47
C PRO A 28 18.22 -6.25 -19.85
N ALA A 29 16.90 -6.46 -19.88
CA ALA A 29 16.15 -6.52 -21.13
C ALA A 29 15.93 -5.10 -21.67
N ALA A 30 15.76 -4.96 -22.99
CA ALA A 30 15.53 -3.66 -23.62
C ALA A 30 14.23 -2.98 -23.14
N ASP A 31 13.27 -3.78 -22.69
CA ASP A 31 11.97 -3.42 -22.15
C ASP A 31 11.89 -3.53 -20.63
N GLU A 32 13.05 -3.59 -19.94
CA GLU A 32 13.09 -3.59 -18.48
C GLU A 32 12.42 -2.32 -17.93
N HIS A 33 11.39 -2.50 -17.11
CA HIS A 33 10.67 -1.41 -16.47
C HIS A 33 11.58 -0.67 -15.49
N GLU A 34 11.50 0.67 -15.43
CA GLU A 34 12.34 1.51 -14.55
C GLU A 34 12.32 1.05 -13.09
N ALA A 35 11.16 0.60 -12.60
CA ALA A 35 11.00 0.11 -11.23
C ALA A 35 11.80 -1.19 -10.91
N ALA A 36 12.21 -1.95 -11.93
CA ALA A 36 13.01 -3.16 -11.78
C ALA A 36 14.53 -2.88 -11.84
N LYS A 37 14.94 -1.67 -12.26
CA LYS A 37 16.36 -1.33 -12.37
C LYS A 37 17.06 -1.41 -11.02
N GLY A 38 18.18 -2.12 -11.02
CA GLY A 38 19.03 -2.28 -9.83
C GLY A 38 18.54 -3.34 -8.84
N LEU A 39 17.43 -4.03 -9.11
CA LEU A 39 17.02 -5.20 -8.32
C LEU A 39 17.86 -6.40 -8.74
N VAL A 40 18.46 -7.09 -7.78
CA VAL A 40 19.42 -8.19 -8.04
C VAL A 40 18.93 -9.54 -7.51
N THR A 41 17.83 -9.55 -6.75
CA THR A 41 17.22 -10.77 -6.22
C THR A 41 15.73 -10.88 -6.55
N ARG A 42 15.23 -12.11 -6.61
CA ARG A 42 13.78 -12.38 -6.71
C ARG A 42 12.99 -11.76 -5.55
N ALA A 43 13.56 -11.75 -4.34
CA ALA A 43 12.89 -11.19 -3.16
C ALA A 43 12.67 -9.68 -3.29
N GLU A 44 13.68 -8.94 -3.77
CA GLU A 44 13.56 -7.51 -4.05
C GLU A 44 12.51 -7.22 -5.13
N LEU A 45 12.50 -8.01 -6.21
CA LEU A 45 11.50 -7.89 -7.28
C LEU A 45 10.07 -8.12 -6.75
N VAL A 46 9.84 -9.21 -6.01
CA VAL A 46 8.52 -9.51 -5.43
C VAL A 46 8.08 -8.43 -4.45
N LYS A 47 9.00 -7.93 -3.61
CA LYS A 47 8.70 -6.82 -2.70
C LYS A 47 8.31 -5.55 -3.47
N LYS A 48 9.02 -5.23 -4.56
CA LYS A 48 8.71 -4.05 -5.37
C LYS A 48 7.36 -4.19 -6.08
N ILE A 49 7.03 -5.37 -6.60
CA ILE A 49 5.72 -5.68 -7.17
C ILE A 49 4.61 -5.49 -6.13
N GLY A 50 4.78 -6.05 -4.92
CA GLY A 50 3.79 -5.90 -3.85
C GLY A 50 3.57 -4.44 -3.44
N SER A 51 4.64 -3.64 -3.37
CA SER A 51 4.52 -2.18 -3.14
C SER A 51 3.71 -1.51 -4.24
N LEU A 52 4.05 -1.75 -5.51
CA LEU A 52 3.37 -1.12 -6.64
C LEU A 52 1.90 -1.55 -6.74
N ALA A 53 1.59 -2.81 -6.43
CA ALA A 53 0.22 -3.31 -6.41
C ALA A 53 -0.63 -2.57 -5.37
N ARG A 54 -0.10 -2.35 -4.16
CA ARG A 54 -0.76 -1.54 -3.12
C ARG A 54 -0.92 -0.08 -3.54
N ASP A 55 0.14 0.54 -4.07
CA ASP A 55 0.09 1.94 -4.53
C ASP A 55 -1.01 2.14 -5.60
N VAL A 56 -1.16 1.18 -6.51
CA VAL A 56 -2.22 1.21 -7.55
C VAL A 56 -3.61 1.02 -6.95
N LEU A 57 -3.77 0.08 -6.01
CA LEU A 57 -5.05 -0.16 -5.34
C LEU A 57 -5.50 1.06 -4.53
N GLU A 58 -4.62 1.62 -3.70
CA GLU A 58 -4.89 2.83 -2.91
C GLU A 58 -5.18 4.03 -3.81
N GLY A 59 -4.41 4.18 -4.90
CA GLY A 59 -4.65 5.24 -5.89
C GLY A 59 -5.99 5.11 -6.61
N ALA A 60 -6.43 3.88 -6.91
CA ALA A 60 -7.73 3.60 -7.51
C ALA A 60 -8.87 3.90 -6.53
N LYS A 61 -8.78 3.42 -5.28
CA LYS A 61 -9.70 3.73 -4.16
C LYS A 61 -9.89 5.24 -4.02
N TYR A 62 -8.77 5.95 -3.85
CA TYR A 62 -8.79 7.41 -3.73
C TYR A 62 -9.46 8.08 -4.94
N SER A 63 -9.07 7.70 -6.15
CA SER A 63 -9.57 8.33 -7.38
C SER A 63 -11.06 8.11 -7.58
N PHE A 64 -11.56 6.91 -7.29
CA PHE A 64 -12.98 6.57 -7.38
C PHE A 64 -13.80 7.41 -6.40
N TYR A 65 -13.49 7.37 -5.10
CA TYR A 65 -14.25 8.10 -4.09
C TYR A 65 -14.15 9.62 -4.27
N ASN A 66 -13.00 10.12 -4.70
CA ASN A 66 -12.84 11.53 -5.05
C ASN A 66 -13.72 11.94 -6.25
N ALA A 67 -13.80 11.11 -7.30
CA ALA A 67 -14.69 11.37 -8.43
C ALA A 67 -16.16 11.41 -8.00
N VAL A 68 -16.58 10.48 -7.15
CA VAL A 68 -17.92 10.46 -6.55
C VAL A 68 -18.20 11.74 -5.76
N ALA A 69 -17.25 12.17 -4.91
CA ALA A 69 -17.38 13.40 -4.14
C ALA A 69 -17.47 14.64 -5.03
N GLN A 70 -16.64 14.73 -6.08
CA GLN A 70 -16.70 15.81 -7.05
C GLN A 70 -18.05 15.86 -7.77
N LEU A 71 -18.59 14.70 -8.19
CA LEU A 71 -19.89 14.62 -8.83
C LEU A 71 -21.02 15.15 -7.93
N LYS A 72 -20.97 14.88 -6.62
CA LYS A 72 -21.93 15.44 -5.65
C LYS A 72 -21.83 16.98 -5.58
N ILE A 73 -20.62 17.52 -5.61
CA ILE A 73 -20.38 18.98 -5.52
C ILE A 73 -20.88 19.70 -6.79
N VAL A 74 -20.50 19.21 -7.97
CA VAL A 74 -20.84 19.90 -9.24
C VAL A 74 -22.31 19.76 -9.60
N ASN A 75 -23.01 18.77 -9.04
CA ASN A 75 -24.45 18.59 -9.18
C ASN A 75 -25.23 19.09 -7.94
N ALA A 76 -24.68 20.09 -7.23
CA ALA A 76 -25.39 20.70 -6.10
C ALA A 76 -26.77 21.22 -6.52
N GLY A 77 -27.82 20.67 -5.91
CA GLY A 77 -29.23 20.96 -6.25
C GLY A 77 -29.93 19.86 -7.05
N VAL A 78 -29.21 18.82 -7.46
CA VAL A 78 -29.77 17.56 -7.95
C VAL A 78 -29.49 16.49 -6.89
N GLU A 79 -30.52 15.73 -6.52
CA GLU A 79 -30.36 14.60 -5.60
C GLU A 79 -29.65 13.45 -6.33
N LEU A 80 -28.33 13.37 -6.15
CA LEU A 80 -27.51 12.29 -6.66
C LEU A 80 -27.33 11.23 -5.57
N THR A 81 -28.10 10.13 -5.68
CA THR A 81 -27.86 8.96 -4.83
C THR A 81 -26.56 8.26 -5.25
N THR A 82 -25.82 7.81 -4.24
CA THR A 82 -24.62 6.97 -4.43
C THR A 82 -24.75 5.64 -3.73
N GLU A 83 -25.98 5.25 -3.40
CA GLU A 83 -26.25 3.93 -2.82
C GLU A 83 -25.94 2.85 -3.85
N GLY A 84 -25.20 1.82 -3.43
CA GLY A 84 -24.86 0.66 -4.25
C GLY A 84 -23.77 0.88 -5.31
N ILE A 85 -23.13 2.05 -5.38
CA ILE A 85 -21.93 2.23 -6.20
C ILE A 85 -20.73 1.57 -5.51
N GLY A 86 -19.78 1.05 -6.30
CA GLY A 86 -18.54 0.46 -5.82
C GLY A 86 -17.53 0.37 -6.96
N MET A 87 -16.25 0.22 -6.65
CA MET A 87 -15.19 0.16 -7.66
C MET A 87 -15.30 -1.05 -8.58
N LEU A 88 -15.76 -2.19 -8.04
CA LEU A 88 -15.88 -3.45 -8.77
C LEU A 88 -17.25 -3.61 -9.45
N ARG A 89 -18.10 -2.58 -9.37
CA ARG A 89 -19.46 -2.60 -9.92
C ARG A 89 -19.51 -1.93 -11.29
N ARG A 90 -20.44 -2.38 -12.13
CA ARG A 90 -20.71 -1.78 -13.45
C ARG A 90 -22.19 -1.57 -13.67
N VAL A 91 -22.52 -0.73 -14.65
CA VAL A 91 -23.91 -0.50 -15.09
C VAL A 91 -24.25 -1.45 -16.23
N GLU A 92 -25.28 -2.26 -16.06
CA GLU A 92 -25.91 -3.09 -17.10
C GLU A 92 -27.41 -2.83 -17.13
N ASP A 93 -27.95 -2.52 -18.30
CA ASP A 93 -29.38 -2.24 -18.50
C ASP A 93 -29.98 -1.25 -17.48
N GLY A 94 -29.18 -0.27 -17.05
CA GLY A 94 -29.57 0.75 -16.06
C GLY A 94 -29.51 0.30 -14.61
N GLN A 95 -29.00 -0.90 -14.32
CA GLN A 95 -28.79 -1.43 -12.98
C GLN A 95 -27.31 -1.47 -12.64
N ILE A 96 -26.98 -1.21 -11.39
CA ILE A 96 -25.62 -1.39 -10.87
C ILE A 96 -25.50 -2.84 -10.40
N ILE A 97 -24.54 -3.56 -10.95
CA ILE A 97 -24.29 -4.97 -10.61
C ILE A 97 -22.82 -5.18 -10.27
N ILE A 98 -22.54 -6.22 -9.47
CA ILE A 98 -21.20 -6.79 -9.34
C ILE A 98 -21.06 -7.89 -10.41
N PRO A 99 -20.13 -7.78 -11.36
CA PRO A 99 -19.84 -8.85 -12.31
C PRO A 99 -19.40 -10.13 -11.58
N GLU A 100 -19.71 -11.30 -12.13
CA GLU A 100 -19.39 -12.60 -11.49
C GLU A 100 -17.91 -12.74 -11.12
N GLU A 101 -17.03 -12.26 -12.00
CA GLU A 101 -15.57 -12.29 -11.82
C GLU A 101 -15.05 -11.47 -10.64
N TYR A 102 -15.86 -10.56 -10.09
CA TYR A 102 -15.49 -9.72 -8.94
C TYR A 102 -16.29 -10.03 -7.67
N LYS A 103 -17.18 -11.01 -7.67
CA LYS A 103 -18.00 -11.30 -6.48
C LYS A 103 -17.18 -11.71 -5.27
N GLU A 104 -16.20 -12.58 -5.47
CA GLU A 104 -15.31 -13.03 -4.39
C GLU A 104 -14.48 -11.86 -3.87
N MET A 105 -13.94 -11.04 -4.77
CA MET A 105 -13.13 -9.87 -4.42
C MET A 105 -13.93 -8.78 -3.70
N GLU A 106 -15.20 -8.56 -4.05
CA GLU A 106 -16.07 -7.63 -3.31
C GLU A 106 -16.31 -8.13 -1.88
N ILE A 107 -16.52 -9.43 -1.68
CA ILE A 107 -16.69 -10.01 -0.34
C ILE A 107 -15.39 -9.84 0.47
N GLU A 108 -14.24 -10.14 -0.13
CA GLU A 108 -12.93 -9.94 0.52
C GLU A 108 -12.70 -8.45 0.88
N GLU A 109 -13.05 -7.52 -0.01
CA GLU A 109 -12.93 -6.07 0.26
C GLU A 109 -13.88 -5.61 1.39
N GLU A 110 -15.13 -6.10 1.41
CA GLU A 110 -16.08 -5.82 2.50
C GLU A 110 -15.57 -6.37 3.85
N GLU A 111 -15.02 -7.59 3.87
CA GLU A 111 -14.43 -8.20 5.07
C GLU A 111 -13.18 -7.43 5.56
N GLU A 112 -12.29 -7.01 4.65
CA GLU A 112 -11.10 -6.21 4.99
C GLU A 112 -11.49 -4.84 5.58
N GLU A 113 -12.49 -4.16 5.02
CA GLU A 113 -12.99 -2.88 5.55
C GLU A 113 -13.61 -3.04 6.95
N GLU A 114 -14.33 -4.14 7.20
CA GLU A 114 -14.86 -4.47 8.53
C GLU A 114 -13.74 -4.72 9.56
N GLU A 115 -12.67 -5.42 9.17
CA GLU A 115 -11.51 -5.65 10.02
C GLU A 115 -10.74 -4.35 10.33
N GLU A 116 -10.48 -3.50 9.34
CA GLU A 116 -9.83 -2.19 9.54
C GLU A 116 -10.65 -1.29 10.48
N HIS A 117 -11.98 -1.32 10.38
CA HIS A 117 -12.85 -0.58 11.28
C HIS A 117 -12.77 -1.08 12.74
N MET A 118 -12.55 -2.37 12.97
CA MET A 118 -12.39 -2.93 14.32
C MET A 118 -11.00 -2.67 14.92
N GLU A 119 -9.93 -2.59 14.13
CA GLU A 119 -8.59 -2.28 14.64
C GLU A 119 -8.40 -0.79 14.98
N GLY A 120 -9.19 0.10 14.35
CA GLY A 120 -9.17 1.55 14.61
C GLY A 120 -9.77 2.00 15.95
N GLU A 121 -10.58 1.17 16.62
CA GLU A 121 -11.25 1.53 17.88
C GLU A 121 -10.44 1.23 19.16
N HIS A 122 -9.17 0.81 19.04
CA HIS A 122 -8.36 0.42 20.21
C HIS A 122 -7.31 1.46 20.67
N HIS A 123 -7.56 2.77 20.48
CA HIS A 123 -6.68 3.84 20.98
C HIS A 123 -7.43 5.08 21.51
N GLU A 124 -8.33 4.94 22.49
CA GLU A 124 -8.62 6.04 23.43
C GLU A 124 -9.00 5.48 24.82
N GLU A 125 -8.02 5.09 25.62
CA GLU A 125 -8.16 5.13 27.09
C GLU A 125 -6.87 5.66 27.70
N GLY A 126 -6.94 6.87 28.26
CA GLY A 126 -5.82 7.53 28.93
C GLY A 126 -5.95 9.05 29.07
N HIS A 127 -7.15 9.57 29.34
CA HIS A 127 -7.31 10.88 29.99
C HIS A 127 -7.94 10.63 31.36
N ASP A 128 -7.09 10.32 32.34
CA ASP A 128 -7.44 10.52 33.74
C ASP A 128 -6.75 11.82 34.16
N ASP A 129 -7.60 12.82 34.41
CA ASP A 129 -7.26 14.13 34.94
C ASP A 129 -6.72 13.98 36.37
N ASP A 130 -5.40 14.04 36.55
CA ASP A 130 -4.79 14.35 37.85
C ASP A 130 -4.87 15.87 38.11
N ASP A 131 -6.08 16.36 38.40
CA ASP A 131 -6.31 17.67 39.04
C ASP A 131 -6.34 17.48 40.56
N ASP A 132 -5.16 17.42 41.18
CA ASP A 132 -5.00 17.50 42.63
C ASP A 132 -4.24 18.78 43.01
N GLY A 133 -5.02 19.85 43.15
CA GLY A 133 -4.93 20.78 44.27
C GLY A 133 -3.59 21.46 44.54
N LYS A 134 -3.31 22.55 43.82
CA LYS A 134 -2.48 23.63 44.37
C LYS A 134 -3.33 24.88 44.61
N GLU A 135 -3.71 25.03 45.88
CA GLU A 135 -4.25 26.25 46.46
C GLU A 135 -3.30 27.43 46.17
N HIS A 136 -3.71 28.32 45.26
CA HIS A 136 -3.19 29.68 45.21
C HIS A 136 -4.06 30.54 46.12
N GLN A 137 -3.54 30.86 47.31
CA GLN A 137 -4.15 31.84 48.20
C GLN A 137 -3.81 33.26 47.73
N ASP A 138 -4.85 34.08 47.83
CA ASP A 138 -5.01 35.44 47.35
C ASP A 138 -4.02 36.47 47.89
N GLU A 139 -3.69 37.40 46.98
CA GLU A 139 -3.69 38.86 47.14
C GLU A 139 -3.21 39.45 48.48
N ASN A 140 -1.97 39.96 48.49
CA ASN A 140 -1.60 41.06 49.38
C ASN A 140 -1.68 42.39 48.63
N ASN A 141 -2.71 43.14 48.99
CA ASN A 141 -2.96 44.53 48.64
C ASN A 141 -1.95 45.45 49.35
N GLY A 142 -1.49 46.51 48.68
CA GLY A 142 -0.63 47.52 49.29
C GLY A 142 0.05 48.42 48.27
N GLY A 143 -0.74 49.24 47.58
CA GLY A 143 -0.19 50.43 46.93
C GLY A 143 0.27 51.46 47.96
N ASP A 144 1.32 52.20 47.64
CA ASP A 144 1.38 53.64 47.89
C ASP A 144 2.55 54.27 47.09
N ALA A 145 2.18 55.38 46.42
CA ALA A 145 2.95 56.55 45.98
C ALA A 145 4.36 56.41 45.37
#